data_AF-A0A7S1X6I7-F1
#
_entry.id   AF-A0A7S1X6I7-F1
#
_cell.length_a   1.000
_cell.length_b   1.000
_cell.length_c   1.000
_cell.angle_alpha   90.00
_cell.angle_beta   90.00
_cell.angle_gamma   90.00
#
_symmetry.space_group_name_H-M   'P 1'
#
loop_
_entity.id
_entity.type
_entity.pdbx_description
1 polymer ?
#
loop_
_entity_poly.entity_id
_entity_poly.type
_entity_poly.pdbx_seq_one_letter_code
_entity_poly.pdbx_strand_id
1 'polypeptide(L)'
;EEKINLDAVAECWTLRHFEEAVLCELFGYKNSHEYYEDGSSVLFIKKIQTPSLFLISKDDPFLGRLPLPECQENPNTVLAVTKRGGHVAFLQGMWPFGHSWMDTVSCEFLKPYLEMPLARL
;
A
#
# COMPACT_ATOMS: atom_id res chain seq x y z
N GLU A 1 -10.19 -13.86 26.77
CA GLU A 1 -9.08 -14.07 25.82
C GLU A 1 -9.66 -14.76 24.60
N GLU A 2 -9.79 -14.05 23.49
CA GLU A 2 -10.11 -14.68 22.20
C GLU A 2 -8.92 -15.57 21.82
N LYS A 3 -9.16 -16.88 21.85
CA LYS A 3 -8.16 -17.88 21.47
C LYS A 3 -8.28 -18.12 19.98
N ILE A 4 -7.31 -17.63 19.22
CA ILE A 4 -7.11 -18.00 17.82
C ILE A 4 -7.04 -19.53 17.73
N ASN A 5 -7.79 -20.13 16.79
CA ASN A 5 -7.76 -21.56 16.54
C ASN A 5 -6.49 -21.94 15.75
N LEU A 6 -5.46 -22.40 16.44
CA LEU A 6 -4.17 -22.76 15.84
C LEU A 6 -4.24 -23.92 14.84
N ASP A 7 -5.17 -24.86 15.03
CA ASP A 7 -5.35 -25.97 14.10
C ASP A 7 -5.93 -25.46 12.77
N ALA A 8 -6.90 -24.53 12.82
CA ALA A 8 -7.43 -23.89 11.62
C ALA A 8 -6.36 -23.06 10.89
N VAL A 9 -5.48 -22.39 11.63
CA VAL A 9 -4.35 -21.63 11.05
C VAL A 9 -3.36 -22.54 10.33
N ALA A 10 -3.07 -23.72 10.89
CA ALA A 10 -2.15 -24.69 10.29
C ALA A 10 -2.64 -25.24 8.95
N GLU A 11 -3.96 -25.31 8.74
CA GLU A 11 -4.60 -25.78 7.51
C GLU A 11 -4.78 -24.67 6.44
N CYS A 12 -4.36 -23.43 6.73
CA CYS A 12 -4.52 -22.31 5.81
C CYS A 12 -3.55 -22.40 4.62
N TRP A 13 -4.11 -22.53 3.42
CA TRP A 13 -3.34 -22.56 2.16
C TRP A 13 -3.29 -21.22 1.42
N THR A 14 -4.17 -20.29 1.78
CA THR A 14 -4.23 -18.97 1.16
C THR A 14 -4.11 -17.90 2.22
N LEU A 15 -3.58 -16.74 1.84
CA LEU A 15 -3.54 -15.58 2.71
C LEU A 15 -4.94 -15.22 3.21
N ARG A 16 -5.96 -15.32 2.36
CA ARG A 16 -7.35 -15.02 2.72
C ARG A 16 -7.87 -15.93 3.84
N HIS A 17 -7.59 -17.23 3.78
CA HIS A 17 -7.97 -18.15 4.85
C HIS A 17 -7.25 -17.83 6.15
N PHE A 18 -5.96 -17.48 6.07
CA PHE A 18 -5.18 -17.06 7.23
C PHE A 18 -5.76 -15.78 7.85
N GLU A 19 -6.11 -14.79 7.03
CA GLU A 19 -6.74 -13.54 7.48
C GLU A 19 -8.09 -13.77 8.13
N GLU A 20 -8.89 -14.71 7.61
CA GLU A 20 -10.17 -15.07 8.23
C GLU A 20 -9.98 -15.81 9.55
N ALA A 21 -9.06 -16.78 9.62
CA ALA A 21 -8.79 -17.54 10.83
C ALA A 21 -8.07 -16.73 11.93
N VAL A 22 -7.41 -15.62 11.57
CA VAL A 22 -6.59 -14.80 12.48
C VAL A 22 -7.11 -13.39 12.61
N LEU A 23 -7.06 -12.60 11.54
CA LEU A 23 -7.35 -11.16 11.61
C LEU A 23 -8.84 -10.90 11.86
N CYS A 24 -9.72 -11.64 11.19
CA CYS A 24 -11.15 -11.47 11.35
C CYS A 24 -11.60 -11.87 12.75
N GLU A 25 -11.09 -12.98 13.29
CA GLU A 25 -11.32 -13.39 14.69
C GLU A 25 -10.76 -12.36 15.69
N LEU A 26 -9.55 -11.84 15.47
CA LEU A 26 -8.93 -10.87 16.38
C LEU A 26 -9.61 -9.50 16.40
N PHE A 27 -10.17 -9.07 15.26
CA PHE A 27 -10.75 -7.74 15.10
C PHE A 27 -12.28 -7.77 15.00
N GLY A 28 -12.92 -8.93 15.12
CA GLY A 28 -14.37 -9.10 15.12
C GLY A 28 -15.04 -8.90 13.75
N TYR A 29 -14.32 -9.12 12.64
CA TYR A 29 -14.89 -9.07 11.30
C TYR A 29 -15.54 -10.40 10.92
N LYS A 30 -16.60 -10.37 10.11
CA LYS A 30 -17.26 -11.59 9.63
C LYS A 30 -16.42 -12.38 8.63
N ASN A 31 -15.61 -11.67 7.84
CA ASN A 31 -14.77 -12.23 6.79
C ASN A 31 -13.73 -11.21 6.32
N SER A 32 -12.79 -11.69 5.52
CA SER A 32 -11.69 -10.88 4.96
C SER A 32 -12.19 -9.69 4.14
N HIS A 33 -13.32 -9.78 3.46
CA HIS A 33 -13.84 -8.65 2.66
C HIS A 33 -14.24 -7.48 3.56
N GLU A 34 -14.92 -7.73 4.67
CA GLU A 34 -15.29 -6.69 5.62
C GLU A 34 -14.06 -6.03 6.25
N TYR A 35 -13.07 -6.84 6.62
CA TYR A 35 -11.76 -6.36 7.09
C TYR A 35 -11.08 -5.42 6.07
N TYR A 36 -11.05 -5.81 4.79
CA TYR A 36 -10.44 -4.99 3.73
C TYR A 36 -11.26 -3.76 3.36
N GLU A 37 -12.58 -3.82 3.48
CA GLU A 37 -13.47 -2.69 3.21
C GLU A 37 -13.31 -1.60 4.27
N ASP A 38 -13.28 -1.98 5.55
CA ASP A 38 -13.06 -1.04 6.66
C ASP A 38 -11.61 -0.50 6.67
N GLY A 39 -10.62 -1.38 6.48
CA GLY A 39 -9.21 -1.02 6.43
C GLY A 39 -8.76 -0.29 5.15
N SER A 40 -9.67 -0.03 4.20
CA SER A 40 -9.30 0.51 2.89
C SER A 40 -8.89 1.98 2.95
N SER A 41 -7.65 2.27 2.56
CA SER A 41 -7.16 3.64 2.45
C SER A 41 -7.87 4.45 1.36
N VAL A 42 -8.51 3.78 0.39
CA VAL A 42 -9.17 4.42 -0.76
C VAL A 42 -10.25 5.43 -0.35
N LEU A 43 -10.93 5.16 0.77
CA LEU A 43 -12.00 6.01 1.31
C LEU A 43 -11.49 7.37 1.83
N PHE A 44 -10.17 7.48 2.06
CA PHE A 44 -9.53 8.66 2.64
C PHE A 44 -8.72 9.47 1.62
N ILE A 45 -8.45 8.92 0.43
CA ILE A 45 -7.63 9.58 -0.60
C ILE A 45 -8.17 10.97 -0.94
N LYS A 46 -9.50 11.13 -1.07
CA LYS A 46 -10.14 12.41 -1.38
C LYS A 46 -9.97 13.48 -0.29
N LYS A 47 -9.61 13.08 0.94
CA LYS A 47 -9.45 13.97 2.10
C LYS A 47 -7.99 14.40 2.33
N ILE A 48 -7.05 13.88 1.54
CA ILE A 48 -5.62 14.22 1.66
C ILE A 48 -5.41 15.69 1.28
N GLN A 49 -4.84 16.46 2.21
CA GLN A 49 -4.54 17.89 2.04
C GLN A 49 -3.06 18.17 1.80
N THR A 50 -2.19 17.19 2.02
CA THR A 50 -0.74 17.29 1.82
C THR A 50 -0.35 16.60 0.52
N PRO A 51 0.56 17.17 -0.28
CA PRO A 51 1.08 16.49 -1.47
C PRO A 51 1.54 15.07 -1.13
N SER A 52 0.98 14.08 -1.83
CA SER A 52 1.19 12.66 -1.54
C SER A 52 1.46 11.87 -2.81
N LEU A 53 2.53 11.08 -2.80
CA LEU A 53 2.89 10.15 -3.87
C LEU A 53 2.38 8.74 -3.53
N PHE A 54 1.58 8.17 -4.41
CA PHE A 54 1.18 6.77 -4.42
C PHE A 54 1.99 6.03 -5.48
N LEU A 55 2.90 5.17 -5.03
CA LEU A 55 3.69 4.33 -5.92
C LEU A 55 3.18 2.89 -5.88
N ILE A 56 2.75 2.35 -7.02
CA ILE A 56 2.13 1.03 -7.13
C ILE A 56 2.72 0.26 -8.31
N SER A 57 2.97 -1.04 -8.15
CA SER A 57 3.35 -1.93 -9.24
C SER A 57 2.21 -2.86 -9.62
N LYS A 58 2.02 -3.13 -10.93
CA LYS A 58 0.97 -4.04 -11.42
C LYS A 58 1.25 -5.52 -11.15
N ASP A 59 2.49 -5.87 -10.80
CA ASP A 59 2.90 -7.24 -10.46
C ASP A 59 2.99 -7.48 -8.94
N ASP A 60 2.47 -6.56 -8.13
CA ASP A 60 2.30 -6.74 -6.69
C ASP A 60 1.19 -7.78 -6.41
N PRO A 61 1.49 -8.90 -5.71
CA PRO A 61 0.50 -9.93 -5.38
C PRO A 61 -0.60 -9.46 -4.41
N PHE A 62 -0.40 -8.34 -3.71
CA PHE A 62 -1.36 -7.73 -2.81
C PHE A 62 -2.16 -6.60 -3.46
N LEU A 63 -1.90 -6.28 -4.73
CA LEU A 63 -2.64 -5.24 -5.43
C LEU A 63 -4.10 -5.68 -5.67
N GLY A 64 -5.01 -4.95 -5.04
CA GLY A 64 -6.42 -4.97 -5.39
C GLY A 64 -6.74 -4.08 -6.59
N ARG A 65 -7.68 -3.16 -6.41
CA ARG A 65 -8.05 -2.16 -7.42
C ARG A 65 -7.12 -0.94 -7.33
N LEU A 66 -6.69 -0.41 -8.48
CA LEU A 66 -5.99 0.88 -8.52
C LEU A 66 -6.94 2.04 -8.13
N PRO A 67 -6.51 2.98 -7.26
CA PRO A 67 -7.33 4.12 -6.82
C PRO A 67 -7.34 5.27 -7.85
N LEU A 68 -7.45 4.94 -9.14
CA LEU A 68 -7.37 5.90 -10.24
C LEU A 68 -8.40 7.04 -10.13
N PRO A 69 -9.72 6.76 -9.97
CA PRO A 69 -10.72 7.81 -9.79
C PRO A 69 -10.45 8.69 -8.57
N GLU A 70 -10.08 8.08 -7.43
CA GLU A 70 -9.90 8.79 -6.18
C GLU A 70 -8.68 9.72 -6.21
N CYS A 71 -7.59 9.28 -6.85
CA CYS A 71 -6.43 10.14 -7.09
C CYS A 71 -6.73 11.24 -8.13
N GLN A 72 -7.50 10.94 -9.19
CA GLN A 72 -7.86 11.94 -10.20
C GLN A 72 -8.73 13.07 -9.63
N GLU A 73 -9.56 12.78 -8.63
CA GLU A 73 -10.40 13.77 -7.96
C GLU A 73 -9.64 14.63 -6.93
N ASN A 74 -8.41 14.26 -6.53
CA ASN A 74 -7.64 15.00 -5.55
C ASN A 74 -6.33 15.58 -6.13
N PRO A 75 -6.21 16.91 -6.30
CA PRO A 75 -5.02 17.55 -6.86
C PRO A 75 -3.76 17.41 -5.98
N ASN A 76 -3.90 17.04 -4.71
CA ASN A 76 -2.76 16.79 -3.82
C ASN A 76 -2.15 15.40 -4.01
N THR A 77 -2.65 14.59 -4.95
CA THR A 77 -2.19 13.22 -5.11
C THR A 77 -1.50 13.01 -6.45
N VAL A 78 -0.42 12.22 -6.42
CA VAL A 78 0.27 11.74 -7.61
C VAL A 78 0.24 10.22 -7.58
N LEU A 79 -0.31 9.60 -8.61
CA LEU A 79 -0.36 8.14 -8.73
C LEU A 79 0.63 7.66 -9.80
N ALA A 80 1.72 7.03 -9.37
CA ALA A 80 2.73 6.40 -10.21
C ALA A 80 2.49 4.90 -10.28
N VAL A 81 2.13 4.39 -11.46
CA VAL A 81 1.87 2.95 -11.67
C VAL A 81 2.93 2.35 -12.59
N THR A 82 3.69 1.39 -12.10
CA THR A 82 4.69 0.66 -12.89
C THR A 82 4.16 -0.69 -13.38
N LYS A 83 4.72 -1.19 -14.48
CA LYS A 83 4.43 -2.57 -14.95
C LYS A 83 5.03 -3.62 -14.02
N ARG A 84 6.20 -3.33 -13.46
CA ARG A 84 6.98 -4.21 -12.60
C ARG A 84 7.57 -3.44 -11.43
N GLY A 85 7.67 -4.11 -10.30
CA GLY A 85 8.28 -3.58 -9.07
C GLY A 85 8.10 -4.50 -7.87
N GLY A 86 7.16 -5.45 -7.95
CA GLY A 86 6.76 -6.27 -6.82
C GLY A 86 6.17 -5.43 -5.70
N HIS A 87 6.03 -6.03 -4.52
CA HIS A 87 5.35 -5.37 -3.39
C HIS A 87 6.14 -4.17 -2.82
N VAL A 88 7.46 -4.30 -2.67
CA VAL A 88 8.30 -3.28 -1.97
C VAL A 88 9.63 -2.97 -2.64
N ALA A 89 10.03 -3.71 -3.68
CA ALA A 89 11.43 -3.73 -4.08
C ALA A 89 11.76 -2.69 -5.16
N PHE A 90 10.92 -2.55 -6.19
CA PHE A 90 11.11 -1.64 -7.33
C PHE A 90 12.53 -1.66 -7.90
N LEU A 91 13.15 -2.85 -7.98
CA LEU A 91 14.56 -2.98 -8.35
C LEU A 91 14.81 -2.57 -9.80
N GLN A 92 15.86 -1.78 -10.01
CA GLN A 92 16.32 -1.32 -11.30
C GLN A 92 17.83 -1.54 -11.44
N GLY A 93 18.26 -1.90 -12.66
CA GLY A 93 19.66 -2.16 -12.98
C GLY A 93 20.05 -3.63 -12.88
N MET A 94 21.35 -3.89 -13.03
CA MET A 94 21.90 -5.25 -12.99
C MET A 94 22.46 -5.58 -11.62
N TRP A 95 22.15 -6.76 -11.10
CA TRP A 95 22.77 -7.27 -9.87
C TRP A 95 24.30 -7.42 -10.04
N PRO A 96 25.12 -7.06 -9.03
CA PRO A 96 24.77 -6.52 -7.71
C PRO A 96 24.66 -4.99 -7.64
N PHE A 97 24.83 -4.29 -8.76
CA PHE A 97 24.83 -2.82 -8.84
C PHE A 97 23.43 -2.19 -8.98
N GLY A 98 22.37 -3.00 -8.85
CA GLY A 98 21.00 -2.52 -8.90
C GLY A 98 20.65 -1.67 -7.69
N HIS A 99 19.70 -0.75 -7.87
CA HIS A 99 19.14 0.08 -6.79
C HIS A 99 17.62 0.01 -6.82
N SER A 100 16.97 0.47 -5.75
CA SER A 100 15.52 0.62 -5.77
C SER A 100 15.15 1.91 -6.50
N TRP A 101 14.35 1.78 -7.56
CA TRP A 101 13.76 2.94 -8.23
C TRP A 101 12.81 3.71 -7.30
N MET A 102 12.17 3.03 -6.34
CA MET A 102 11.33 3.67 -5.33
C MET A 102 12.12 4.71 -4.53
N ASP A 103 13.38 4.44 -4.18
CA ASP A 103 14.22 5.37 -3.42
C ASP A 103 14.47 6.65 -4.23
N THR A 104 14.80 6.50 -5.51
CA THR A 104 15.02 7.63 -6.44
C THR A 104 13.78 8.50 -6.54
N VAL A 105 12.62 7.90 -6.84
CA VAL A 105 11.36 8.64 -7.01
C VAL A 105 10.91 9.30 -5.71
N SER A 106 11.09 8.62 -4.57
CA SER A 106 10.76 9.18 -3.26
C SER A 106 11.62 10.41 -2.96
N CYS A 107 12.92 10.34 -3.24
CA CYS A 107 13.83 11.48 -3.10
C CYS A 107 13.44 12.64 -4.02
N GLU A 108 13.15 12.36 -5.29
CA GLU A 108 12.73 13.39 -6.26
C GLU A 108 11.42 14.06 -5.86
N PHE A 109 10.46 13.28 -5.36
CA PHE A 109 9.17 13.80 -4.88
C PHE A 109 9.35 14.69 -3.64
N LEU A 110 10.20 14.30 -2.70
CA LEU A 110 10.41 15.02 -1.44
C LEU A 110 11.32 16.25 -1.59
N LYS A 111 12.24 16.25 -2.57
CA LYS A 111 13.27 17.28 -2.73
C LYS A 111 12.74 18.72 -2.70
N PRO A 112 11.67 19.10 -3.43
CA PRO A 112 11.14 20.46 -3.39
C PRO A 112 10.69 20.89 -2.00
N TYR A 113 10.17 19.96 -1.19
CA TYR A 113 9.67 20.23 0.17
C TYR A 113 10.80 20.33 1.19
N LEU A 114 11.91 19.61 0.97
CA LEU A 114 13.10 19.68 1.82
C LEU A 114 13.93 20.94 1.58
N GLU A 115 13.91 21.45 0.34
CA GLU A 115 14.62 22.67 -0.06
C GLU A 115 13.82 23.95 0.22
N MET A 116 12.57 23.84 0.70
CA MET A 116 11.74 24.99 1.07
C MET A 116 12.23 25.63 2.39
N PRO A 117 12.41 26.97 2.44
CA PRO A 117 12.69 27.67 3.69
C PRO A 117 11.58 27.43 4.70
N LEU A 118 11.95 27.17 5.96
CA LEU A 118 11.04 26.92 7.09
C LEU A 118 9.91 27.96 7.27
N ALA A 119 10.06 29.16 6.71
CA ALA A 119 9.05 30.23 6.77
C ALA A 119 7.84 30.04 5.81
N ARG A 120 7.78 28.95 5.04
CA ARG A 120 6.70 28.65 4.08
C ARG A 120 5.96 27.32 4.36
N LEU A 121 6.30 26.62 5.44
CA LEU A 121 5.53 25.51 5.99
C LEU A 121 4.56 26.06 7.04
#